data_AF-A0A5C7WDW1-F1
#
_entry.id   AF-A0A5C7WDW1-F1
#
_cell.length_a   1.000
_cell.length_b   1.000
_cell.length_c   1.000
_cell.angle_alpha   90.00
_cell.angle_beta   90.00
_cell.angle_gamma   90.00
#
_symmetry.space_group_name_H-M   'P 1'
#
loop_
_entity.id
_entity.type
_entity.pdbx_description
1 polymer ?
#
loop_
_entity_poly.entity_id
_entity_poly.type
_entity_poly.pdbx_seq_one_letter_code
_entity_poly.pdbx_strand_id
1 'polypeptide(L)'
;MSLIVANLGACGIAYAKIAKGNWVPNEFEVVRSDKVGLDSKESYIVIRNGISFLRILGEDPYWMVMTATASEDDGCIRVCSEKLRLVESALHLCAIYGASPCVEIDRQGREYVKIGTINREPGETEDYFQEENNKVFRRFFEIFDSYKELTCRDKSEMRELYSSLAIDHIGSDVYLSEGVWLSSDGSIHDRGR
;
A
#
# COMPACT_ATOMS: atom_id res chain seq x y z
N MET A 1 15.28 -0.55 -10.00
CA MET A 1 14.51 0.37 -10.87
C MET A 1 13.25 0.72 -10.11
N SER A 2 13.46 1.58 -9.12
CA SER A 2 12.64 1.84 -7.93
C SER A 2 13.34 3.02 -7.26
N LEU A 3 12.83 4.22 -6.94
CA LEU A 3 11.54 4.92 -7.01
C LEU A 3 10.94 5.39 -5.64
N ILE A 4 11.49 6.46 -4.99
CA ILE A 4 10.95 7.74 -4.37
C ILE A 4 10.12 7.97 -3.06
N VAL A 5 10.48 9.02 -2.27
CA VAL A 5 9.60 10.14 -1.73
C VAL A 5 10.40 11.08 -0.79
N ALA A 6 10.04 12.36 -0.71
CA ALA A 6 10.67 13.35 0.20
C ALA A 6 9.67 14.09 1.13
N ASN A 7 10.20 14.88 2.08
CA ASN A 7 9.60 15.15 3.39
C ASN A 7 9.20 16.61 3.69
N LEU A 8 8.24 16.82 4.62
CA LEU A 8 8.11 18.04 5.45
C LEU A 8 7.06 17.86 6.57
N GLY A 9 7.16 18.62 7.66
CA GLY A 9 6.18 18.57 8.77
C GLY A 9 6.19 19.79 9.69
N ALA A 10 4.98 20.24 10.05
CA ALA A 10 4.65 21.09 11.20
C ALA A 10 3.12 21.08 11.38
N CYS A 11 2.60 21.14 12.62
CA CYS A 11 1.16 21.06 12.85
C CYS A 11 0.41 22.32 12.35
N GLY A 12 -0.30 22.18 11.23
CA GLY A 12 -1.17 23.21 10.66
C GLY A 12 -1.82 22.75 9.35
N ILE A 13 -3.12 23.00 9.19
CA ILE A 13 -3.86 22.63 7.98
C ILE A 13 -3.49 23.59 6.84
N ALA A 14 -2.44 23.25 6.11
CA ALA A 14 -1.85 24.08 5.05
C ALA A 14 -2.37 23.64 3.66
N TYR A 15 -3.27 24.43 3.07
CA TYR A 15 -3.76 24.21 1.72
C TYR A 15 -2.63 24.37 0.68
N ALA A 16 -2.27 23.30 -0.02
CA ALA A 16 -1.31 23.33 -1.12
C ALA A 16 -1.87 24.16 -2.29
N LYS A 17 -1.28 25.34 -2.54
CA LYS A 17 -1.74 26.29 -3.55
C LYS A 17 -1.19 25.94 -4.94
N ILE A 18 -1.67 24.83 -5.50
CA ILE A 18 -1.40 24.43 -6.89
C ILE A 18 -1.94 25.52 -7.85
N ALA A 19 -1.31 25.64 -9.03
CA ALA A 19 -1.68 26.62 -10.05
C ALA A 19 -3.15 26.47 -10.51
N LYS A 20 -3.68 27.50 -11.20
CA LYS A 20 -5.07 27.51 -11.73
C LYS A 20 -5.29 26.42 -12.80
N GLY A 21 -5.56 25.20 -12.34
CA GLY A 21 -6.14 24.10 -13.09
C GLY A 21 -7.48 23.68 -12.48
N ASN A 22 -8.23 22.83 -13.18
CA ASN A 22 -9.48 22.27 -12.65
C ASN A 22 -9.17 21.28 -11.52
N TRP A 23 -9.94 21.32 -10.44
CA TRP A 23 -9.88 20.30 -9.39
C TRP A 23 -10.21 18.92 -9.98
N VAL A 24 -9.32 17.96 -9.76
CA VAL A 24 -9.60 16.53 -9.94
C VAL A 24 -9.85 15.93 -8.54
N PRO A 25 -11.10 15.93 -8.03
CA PRO A 25 -11.39 15.25 -6.78
C PRO A 25 -11.11 13.74 -6.92
N ASN A 26 -10.64 13.13 -5.83
CA ASN A 26 -10.25 11.71 -5.68
C ASN A 26 -8.85 11.30 -6.17
N GLU A 27 -7.94 12.23 -6.52
CA GLU A 27 -6.51 11.91 -6.46
C GLU A 27 -6.06 11.80 -4.98
N PHE A 28 -4.91 11.16 -4.73
CA PHE A 28 -4.40 10.86 -3.39
C PHE A 28 -3.37 11.89 -2.92
N GLU A 29 -3.07 11.87 -1.62
CA GLU A 29 -2.07 12.72 -0.98
C GLU A 29 -1.02 11.83 -0.29
N VAL A 30 0.25 12.23 -0.29
CA VAL A 30 1.30 11.58 0.51
C VAL A 30 1.70 12.57 1.60
N VAL A 31 1.50 12.18 2.87
CA VAL A 31 1.74 13.06 4.02
C VAL A 31 2.71 12.41 5.01
N ARG A 32 3.56 13.24 5.63
CA ARG A 32 4.44 12.81 6.72
C ARG A 32 3.60 12.34 7.91
N SER A 33 4.02 11.25 8.54
CA SER A 33 3.38 10.67 9.73
C SER A 33 4.40 10.55 10.85
N ASP A 34 4.39 11.50 11.80
CA ASP A 34 5.26 11.48 12.99
C ASP A 34 4.80 10.45 14.06
N LYS A 35 4.05 9.41 13.67
CA LYS A 35 3.39 8.47 14.57
C LYS A 35 4.37 7.42 15.13
N VAL A 36 4.51 7.41 16.45
CA VAL A 36 5.34 6.45 17.18
C VAL A 36 4.75 5.03 17.08
N GLY A 37 5.55 4.09 16.58
CA GLY A 37 5.19 2.66 16.53
C GLY A 37 6.07 1.83 15.61
N LEU A 38 6.59 2.46 14.55
CA LEU A 38 7.55 1.89 13.61
C LEU A 38 8.86 2.68 13.70
N ASP A 39 9.98 1.98 13.74
CA ASP A 39 11.31 2.56 14.00
C ASP A 39 12.00 2.90 12.68
N SER A 40 11.83 4.15 12.25
CA SER A 40 12.28 4.66 10.97
C SER A 40 12.56 6.16 11.09
N LYS A 41 13.57 6.68 10.38
CA LYS A 41 13.92 8.11 10.45
C LYS A 41 12.92 8.97 9.69
N GLU A 42 12.33 8.41 8.63
CA GLU A 42 11.23 9.00 7.89
C GLU A 42 10.04 8.06 7.82
N SER A 43 8.84 8.63 7.91
CA SER A 43 7.59 7.90 7.96
C SER A 43 6.52 8.74 7.27
N TYR A 44 5.83 8.13 6.31
CA TYR A 44 4.76 8.74 5.51
C TYR A 44 3.58 7.80 5.39
N ILE A 45 2.43 8.35 5.03
CA ILE A 45 1.21 7.61 4.69
C ILE A 45 0.61 8.17 3.41
N VAL A 46 0.14 7.27 2.56
CA VAL A 46 -0.60 7.58 1.33
C VAL A 46 -2.09 7.54 1.68
N ILE A 47 -2.72 8.70 1.62
CA ILE A 47 -4.09 8.91 2.05
C ILE A 47 -4.97 9.32 0.87
N ARG A 48 -6.27 9.04 0.97
CA ARG A 48 -7.28 9.55 0.03
C ARG A 48 -8.59 9.79 0.77
N ASN A 49 -9.20 10.97 0.61
CA ASN A 49 -10.44 11.34 1.31
C ASN A 49 -10.39 11.16 2.85
N GLY A 50 -9.24 11.47 3.47
CA GLY A 50 -9.01 11.32 4.91
C GLY A 50 -9.01 9.87 5.41
N ILE A 51 -8.59 8.94 4.54
CA ILE A 51 -8.41 7.51 4.82
C ILE A 51 -7.00 7.10 4.43
N SER A 52 -6.26 6.43 5.30
CA SER A 52 -4.93 5.84 5.05
C SER A 52 -5.06 4.48 4.38
N PHE A 53 -4.23 4.26 3.34
CA PHE A 53 -4.19 3.01 2.57
C PHE A 53 -2.79 2.39 2.60
N LEU A 54 -1.75 3.18 2.30
CA LEU A 54 -0.36 2.72 2.28
C LEU A 54 0.49 3.52 3.28
N ARG A 55 1.59 2.93 3.71
CA ARG A 55 2.62 3.52 4.56
C ARG A 55 3.99 3.38 3.89
N ILE A 56 4.83 4.40 4.03
CA ILE A 56 6.19 4.45 3.51
C ILE A 56 7.14 4.68 4.68
N LEU A 57 8.16 3.84 4.84
CA LEU A 57 9.14 3.93 5.93
C LEU A 57 10.56 3.85 5.38
N GLY A 58 11.46 4.74 5.81
CA GLY A 58 12.87 4.66 5.44
C GLY A 58 13.69 5.89 5.81
N GLU A 59 14.65 6.20 4.96
CA GLU A 59 15.41 7.46 4.88
C GLU A 59 15.99 7.59 3.47
N ASP A 60 16.37 8.78 3.01
CA ASP A 60 17.06 8.87 1.71
C ASP A 60 18.39 8.08 1.72
N PRO A 61 18.66 7.20 0.72
CA PRO A 61 17.93 6.99 -0.54
C PRO A 61 17.10 5.68 -0.58
N TYR A 62 16.61 5.14 0.54
CA TYR A 62 15.89 3.85 0.64
C TYR A 62 14.66 3.88 1.56
N TRP A 63 13.48 3.53 1.01
CA TRP A 63 12.24 3.37 1.78
C TRP A 63 11.48 2.09 1.38
N MET A 64 10.49 1.71 2.17
CA MET A 64 9.67 0.50 1.99
C MET A 64 8.18 0.87 1.94
N VAL A 65 7.45 0.39 0.94
CA VAL A 65 5.98 0.53 0.85
C VAL A 65 5.30 -0.69 1.48
N MET A 66 4.27 -0.42 2.28
CA MET A 66 3.39 -1.43 2.86
C MET A 66 1.95 -0.94 2.94
N THR A 67 1.01 -1.86 3.13
CA THR A 67 -0.36 -1.54 3.54
C THR A 67 -0.38 -0.88 4.92
N ALA A 68 -1.16 0.18 5.10
CA ALA A 68 -1.45 0.74 6.43
C ALA A 68 -2.25 -0.28 7.26
N THR A 69 -1.91 -0.42 8.54
CA THR A 69 -2.48 -1.49 9.40
C THR A 69 -3.83 -1.06 10.00
N ALA A 70 -4.82 -1.96 10.11
CA ALA A 70 -6.19 -1.58 10.53
C ALA A 70 -6.27 -0.92 11.93
N SER A 71 -5.30 -1.20 12.78
CA SER A 71 -5.13 -0.63 14.13
C SER A 71 -4.27 0.65 14.16
N GLU A 72 -4.11 1.34 13.03
CA GLU A 72 -3.29 2.53 12.87
C GLU A 72 -4.05 3.86 12.98
N ASP A 73 -5.31 3.87 13.43
CA ASP A 73 -6.11 5.10 13.61
C ASP A 73 -5.37 6.13 14.51
N ASP A 74 -5.19 7.36 14.00
CA ASP A 74 -4.57 8.48 14.73
C ASP A 74 -5.56 9.58 15.15
N GLY A 75 -6.86 9.39 14.90
CA GLY A 75 -7.93 10.32 15.24
C GLY A 75 -8.12 11.48 14.25
N CYS A 76 -7.18 11.71 13.33
CA CYS A 76 -7.32 12.67 12.23
C CYS A 76 -7.44 11.96 10.87
N ILE A 77 -6.72 10.85 10.69
CA ILE A 77 -6.69 10.03 9.49
C ILE A 77 -7.19 8.63 9.85
N ARG A 78 -8.35 8.28 9.28
CA ARG A 78 -8.99 6.97 9.49
C ARG A 78 -8.20 5.90 8.74
N VAL A 79 -8.22 4.64 9.17
CA VAL A 79 -7.70 3.54 8.34
C VAL A 79 -8.76 3.04 7.35
N CYS A 80 -8.34 2.51 6.21
CA CYS A 80 -9.22 1.80 5.29
C CYS A 80 -9.91 0.61 5.99
N SER A 81 -11.24 0.63 6.05
CA SER A 81 -12.04 -0.45 6.65
C SER A 81 -12.21 -1.66 5.71
N GLU A 82 -11.96 -1.50 4.41
CA GLU A 82 -12.06 -2.56 3.40
C GLU A 82 -10.76 -3.40 3.36
N LYS A 83 -10.38 -4.02 4.49
CA LYS A 83 -9.11 -4.76 4.66
C LYS A 83 -8.79 -5.70 3.49
N LEU A 84 -9.79 -6.52 3.12
CA LEU A 84 -9.73 -7.48 2.03
C LEU A 84 -9.23 -6.82 0.74
N ARG A 85 -9.90 -5.74 0.34
CA ARG A 85 -9.65 -4.96 -0.88
C ARG A 85 -8.32 -4.23 -0.84
N LEU A 86 -7.89 -3.76 0.33
CA LEU A 86 -6.57 -3.15 0.55
C LEU A 86 -5.45 -4.18 0.32
N VAL A 87 -5.54 -5.35 0.98
CA VAL A 87 -4.60 -6.47 0.83
C VAL A 87 -4.56 -6.95 -0.62
N GLU A 88 -5.72 -7.17 -1.24
CA GLU A 88 -5.86 -7.58 -2.65
C GLU A 88 -5.21 -6.59 -3.62
N SER A 89 -5.46 -5.28 -3.43
CA SER A 89 -4.89 -4.24 -4.29
C SER A 89 -3.38 -4.15 -4.15
N ALA A 90 -2.84 -4.36 -2.95
CA ALA A 90 -1.40 -4.46 -2.70
C ALA A 90 -0.79 -5.68 -3.38
N LEU A 91 -1.42 -6.86 -3.27
CA LEU A 91 -0.96 -8.10 -3.86
C LEU A 91 -0.98 -8.07 -5.41
N HIS A 92 -2.06 -7.56 -5.99
CA HIS A 92 -2.17 -7.41 -7.45
C HIS A 92 -1.19 -6.36 -7.99
N LEU A 93 -0.95 -5.27 -7.26
CA LEU A 93 0.12 -4.32 -7.59
C LEU A 93 1.49 -5.01 -7.61
N CYS A 94 1.79 -5.88 -6.64
CA CYS A 94 3.04 -6.65 -6.63
C CYS A 94 3.18 -7.52 -7.88
N ALA A 95 2.12 -8.26 -8.25
CA ALA A 95 2.10 -9.09 -9.45
C ALA A 95 2.35 -8.28 -10.74
N ILE A 96 1.70 -7.12 -10.90
CA ILE A 96 1.87 -6.22 -12.06
C ILE A 96 3.33 -5.75 -12.21
N TYR A 97 4.01 -5.45 -11.09
CA TYR A 97 5.41 -4.99 -11.09
C TYR A 97 6.44 -6.13 -10.95
N GLY A 98 6.01 -7.40 -10.97
CA GLY A 98 6.89 -8.56 -10.81
C GLY A 98 7.55 -8.66 -9.43
N ALA A 99 7.01 -7.97 -8.42
CA ALA A 99 7.48 -8.05 -7.04
C ALA A 99 6.84 -9.25 -6.32
N SER A 100 7.60 -9.93 -5.46
CA SER A 100 7.06 -10.94 -4.56
C SER A 100 6.46 -10.25 -3.33
N PRO A 101 5.12 -10.29 -3.11
CA PRO A 101 4.56 -9.71 -1.89
C PRO A 101 5.01 -10.50 -0.67
N CYS A 102 5.30 -9.80 0.43
CA CYS A 102 5.74 -10.41 1.67
C CYS A 102 4.85 -9.97 2.83
N VAL A 103 4.45 -10.91 3.68
CA VAL A 103 3.71 -10.64 4.91
C VAL A 103 4.72 -10.41 6.02
N GLU A 104 4.77 -9.21 6.59
CA GLU A 104 5.63 -8.89 7.72
C GLU A 104 4.80 -8.42 8.92
N ILE A 105 5.38 -8.54 10.11
CA ILE A 105 4.74 -8.17 11.39
C ILE A 105 5.56 -7.05 12.02
N ASP A 106 4.89 -5.99 12.48
CA ASP A 106 5.56 -4.87 13.12
C ASP A 106 5.86 -5.10 14.62
N ARG A 107 6.53 -4.12 15.24
CA ARG A 107 6.87 -4.16 16.68
C ARG A 107 5.67 -4.13 17.63
N GLN A 108 4.44 -3.95 17.12
CA GLN A 108 3.19 -3.98 17.87
C GLN A 108 2.37 -5.26 17.60
N GLY A 109 2.87 -6.19 16.79
CA GLY A 109 2.15 -7.43 16.44
C GLY A 109 1.08 -7.24 15.36
N ARG A 110 1.14 -6.14 14.61
CA ARG A 110 0.24 -5.78 13.50
C ARG A 110 0.84 -6.29 12.20
N GLU A 111 0.00 -6.82 11.32
CA GLU A 111 0.44 -7.45 10.06
C GLU A 111 0.27 -6.49 8.89
N TYR A 112 1.19 -6.54 7.94
CA TYR A 112 1.12 -5.75 6.71
C TYR A 112 1.65 -6.52 5.50
N VAL A 113 1.07 -6.25 4.34
CA VAL A 113 1.66 -6.65 3.06
C VAL A 113 2.69 -5.61 2.66
N LYS A 114 3.94 -6.04 2.57
CA LYS A 114 5.04 -5.28 1.98
C LYS A 114 4.95 -5.38 0.46
N ILE A 115 4.85 -4.22 -0.17
CA ILE A 115 4.66 -4.07 -1.63
C ILE A 115 6.00 -4.04 -2.36
N GLY A 116 7.00 -3.37 -1.78
CA GLY A 116 8.32 -3.27 -2.39
C GLY A 116 9.21 -2.22 -1.74
N THR A 117 10.38 -2.03 -2.34
CA THR A 117 11.38 -1.04 -1.92
C THR A 117 11.44 0.09 -2.93
N ILE A 118 11.45 1.29 -2.38
CA ILE A 118 11.60 2.61 -2.98
C ILE A 118 13.08 2.98 -2.85
N ASN A 119 13.73 3.43 -3.93
CA ASN A 119 15.09 3.98 -3.84
C ASN A 119 15.20 5.35 -4.51
N ARG A 120 16.31 6.07 -4.28
CA ARG A 120 16.71 7.25 -5.06
C ARG A 120 18.01 6.97 -5.80
N GLU A 121 18.03 7.19 -7.11
CA GLU A 121 19.25 7.06 -7.89
C GLU A 121 20.12 8.33 -7.74
N PRO A 122 21.47 8.22 -7.64
CA PRO A 122 22.33 9.38 -7.46
C PRO A 122 22.22 10.40 -8.61
N GLY A 123 21.72 11.60 -8.30
CA GLY A 123 21.48 12.68 -9.27
C GLY A 123 20.05 12.76 -9.81
N GLU A 124 19.13 11.92 -9.33
CA GLU A 124 17.72 11.91 -9.71
C GLU A 124 16.97 13.18 -9.25
N THR A 125 16.35 13.90 -10.20
CA THR A 125 15.67 15.17 -9.92
C THR A 125 14.34 14.96 -9.20
N GLU A 126 14.01 15.84 -8.26
CA GLU A 126 12.81 15.73 -7.41
C GLU A 126 11.49 15.64 -8.21
N ASP A 127 11.42 16.25 -9.40
CA ASP A 127 10.23 16.20 -10.26
C ASP A 127 10.04 14.85 -10.96
N TYR A 128 11.12 14.30 -11.56
CA TYR A 128 11.08 12.96 -12.17
C TYR A 128 10.83 11.90 -11.11
N PHE A 129 11.50 12.09 -9.96
CA PHE A 129 11.31 11.33 -8.74
C PHE A 129 9.80 11.32 -8.39
N GLN A 130 9.19 12.41 -7.94
CA GLN A 130 7.79 12.41 -7.49
C GLN A 130 6.78 11.86 -8.52
N GLU A 131 6.95 12.15 -9.81
CA GLU A 131 6.06 11.67 -10.88
C GLU A 131 6.03 10.13 -11.02
N GLU A 132 7.17 9.44 -10.88
CA GLU A 132 7.22 7.99 -11.10
C GLU A 132 6.49 7.18 -10.01
N ASN A 133 6.51 7.61 -8.74
CA ASN A 133 5.70 6.97 -7.69
C ASN A 133 4.26 7.47 -7.68
N ASN A 134 4.00 8.68 -8.15
CA ASN A 134 2.63 9.08 -8.40
C ASN A 134 1.97 8.14 -9.42
N LYS A 135 2.72 7.56 -10.37
CA LYS A 135 2.21 6.44 -11.22
C LYS A 135 1.95 5.17 -10.43
N VAL A 136 2.86 4.73 -9.54
CA VAL A 136 2.68 3.53 -8.71
C VAL A 136 1.46 3.66 -7.78
N PHE A 137 1.32 4.78 -7.07
CA PHE A 137 0.19 5.03 -6.17
C PHE A 137 -1.12 5.26 -6.93
N ARG A 138 -1.09 5.95 -8.08
CA ARG A 138 -2.26 6.05 -8.98
C ARG A 138 -2.68 4.66 -9.47
N ARG A 139 -1.74 3.80 -9.84
CA ARG A 139 -2.02 2.42 -10.25
C ARG A 139 -2.58 1.57 -9.11
N PHE A 140 -2.10 1.73 -7.88
CA PHE A 140 -2.70 1.12 -6.70
C PHE A 140 -4.17 1.54 -6.53
N PHE A 141 -4.49 2.83 -6.66
CA PHE A 141 -5.86 3.31 -6.52
C PHE A 141 -6.76 2.96 -7.72
N GLU A 142 -6.22 2.84 -8.94
CA GLU A 142 -6.93 2.26 -10.08
C GLU A 142 -7.34 0.81 -9.79
N ILE A 143 -6.43 -0.03 -9.28
CA ILE A 143 -6.72 -1.41 -8.90
C ILE A 143 -7.78 -1.42 -7.80
N PHE A 144 -7.58 -0.65 -6.73
CA PHE A 144 -8.53 -0.55 -5.62
C PHE A 144 -9.92 -0.15 -6.10
N ASP A 145 -10.06 0.90 -6.91
CA ASP A 145 -11.35 1.38 -7.41
C ASP A 145 -11.99 0.43 -8.43
N SER A 146 -11.18 -0.32 -9.19
CA SER A 146 -11.68 -1.31 -10.15
C SER A 146 -12.41 -2.49 -9.49
N TYR A 147 -12.07 -2.83 -8.23
CA TYR A 147 -12.73 -3.88 -7.46
C TYR A 147 -14.18 -3.51 -7.10
N LYS A 148 -15.10 -3.92 -7.97
CA LYS A 148 -16.50 -4.23 -7.63
C LYS A 148 -16.61 -5.66 -7.11
N GLU A 149 -17.84 -6.07 -6.77
CA GLU A 149 -18.15 -7.27 -5.96
C GLU A 149 -17.34 -8.54 -6.32
N LEU A 150 -16.93 -9.26 -5.26
CA LEU A 150 -16.17 -10.52 -5.29
C LEU A 150 -16.74 -11.60 -6.24
N THR A 151 -18.04 -11.50 -6.54
CA THR A 151 -18.82 -12.40 -7.40
C THR A 151 -18.44 -12.33 -8.89
N CYS A 152 -17.77 -11.26 -9.35
CA CYS A 152 -17.56 -10.96 -10.76
C CYS A 152 -16.10 -11.05 -11.24
N ARG A 153 -15.17 -11.57 -10.42
CA ARG A 153 -13.74 -11.63 -10.76
C ARG A 153 -13.38 -12.83 -11.64
N ASP A 154 -12.36 -12.66 -12.49
CA ASP A 154 -11.63 -13.82 -12.99
C ASP A 154 -10.81 -14.43 -11.84
N LYS A 155 -10.79 -15.77 -11.78
CA LYS A 155 -10.01 -16.54 -10.81
C LYS A 155 -8.62 -16.92 -11.34
N SER A 156 -8.29 -16.60 -12.59
CA SER A 156 -6.98 -16.87 -13.19
C SER A 156 -5.83 -16.16 -12.45
N GLU A 157 -5.81 -14.83 -12.45
CA GLU A 157 -4.79 -13.97 -11.81
C GLU A 157 -4.57 -14.35 -10.33
N MET A 158 -5.66 -14.61 -9.60
CA MET A 158 -5.61 -14.98 -8.18
C MET A 158 -5.03 -16.38 -7.93
N ARG A 159 -5.13 -17.30 -8.89
CA ARG A 159 -4.47 -18.63 -8.83
C ARG A 159 -2.98 -18.53 -9.17
N GLU A 160 -2.59 -17.62 -10.05
CA GLU A 160 -1.18 -17.35 -10.34
C GLU A 160 -0.49 -16.75 -9.11
N LEU A 161 -1.16 -15.82 -8.42
CA LEU A 161 -0.72 -15.31 -7.11
C LEU A 161 -0.69 -16.41 -6.03
N TYR A 162 -1.71 -17.28 -5.95
CA TYR A 162 -1.67 -18.42 -5.04
C TYR A 162 -0.45 -19.32 -5.34
N SER A 163 -0.20 -19.60 -6.61
CA SER A 163 0.89 -20.47 -7.07
C SER A 163 2.29 -19.90 -6.82
N SER A 164 2.43 -18.58 -6.64
CA SER A 164 3.71 -17.94 -6.27
C SER A 164 3.91 -17.79 -4.76
N LEU A 165 2.86 -17.91 -3.95
CA LEU A 165 2.89 -17.81 -2.49
C LEU A 165 2.73 -19.15 -1.75
N ALA A 166 2.17 -20.17 -2.39
CA ALA A 166 1.94 -21.48 -1.79
C ALA A 166 3.26 -22.24 -1.57
N ILE A 167 3.66 -22.37 -0.29
CA ILE A 167 4.86 -23.10 0.13
C ILE A 167 4.66 -24.63 0.01
N ASP A 168 3.42 -25.10 -0.02
CA ASP A 168 3.07 -26.52 -0.19
C ASP A 168 2.23 -26.79 -1.45
N HIS A 169 2.18 -28.05 -1.86
CA HIS A 169 1.31 -28.55 -2.93
C HIS A 169 0.08 -29.29 -2.37
N ILE A 170 -0.27 -29.04 -1.10
CA ILE A 170 -1.36 -29.70 -0.37
C ILE A 170 -2.69 -28.97 -0.64
N GLY A 171 -2.63 -27.73 -1.13
CA GLY A 171 -3.81 -26.91 -1.43
C GLY A 171 -4.26 -26.05 -0.25
N SER A 172 -3.43 -25.98 0.80
CA SER A 172 -3.60 -25.17 2.00
C SER A 172 -3.84 -23.70 1.66
N ASP A 173 -4.68 -23.01 2.44
CA ASP A 173 -4.89 -21.57 2.26
C ASP A 173 -3.63 -20.78 2.65
N VAL A 174 -3.21 -19.86 1.78
CA VAL A 174 -2.09 -18.94 2.04
C VAL A 174 -2.56 -17.81 2.94
N TYR A 175 -1.84 -17.53 4.02
CA TYR A 175 -2.10 -16.35 4.86
C TYR A 175 -1.54 -15.08 4.20
N LEU A 176 -2.32 -13.99 4.19
CA LEU A 176 -1.97 -12.76 3.47
C LEU A 176 -1.70 -11.56 4.39
N SER A 177 -2.58 -11.27 5.37
CA SER A 177 -2.40 -10.27 6.43
C SER A 177 -3.73 -10.06 7.18
N GLU A 178 -3.72 -9.68 8.47
CA GLU A 178 -4.84 -9.02 9.16
C GLU A 178 -6.16 -9.83 9.23
N GLY A 179 -6.06 -11.17 9.13
CA GLY A 179 -7.18 -12.12 9.07
C GLY A 179 -7.52 -12.63 7.65
N VAL A 180 -6.83 -12.14 6.62
CA VAL A 180 -7.08 -12.45 5.20
C VAL A 180 -6.29 -13.68 4.73
N TRP A 181 -6.98 -14.58 4.02
CA TRP A 181 -6.45 -15.84 3.46
C TRP A 181 -6.78 -15.97 1.97
N LEU A 182 -5.88 -16.54 1.16
CA LEU A 182 -6.06 -16.86 -0.26
C LEU A 182 -6.10 -18.39 -0.46
N SER A 183 -7.21 -18.88 -0.99
CA SER A 183 -7.44 -20.30 -1.28
C SER A 183 -6.92 -20.71 -2.66
N SER A 184 -6.62 -22.01 -2.80
CA SER A 184 -6.06 -22.62 -4.02
C SER A 184 -6.94 -22.50 -5.27
N ASP A 185 -8.23 -22.19 -5.13
CA ASP A 185 -9.13 -21.92 -6.25
C ASP A 185 -9.11 -20.46 -6.73
N GLY A 186 -8.35 -19.57 -6.07
CA GLY A 186 -8.28 -18.13 -6.34
C GLY A 186 -9.30 -17.27 -5.59
N SER A 187 -10.08 -17.82 -4.65
CA SER A 187 -10.92 -17.02 -3.75
C SER A 187 -10.16 -16.53 -2.51
N ILE A 188 -10.58 -15.39 -1.97
CA ILE A 188 -9.99 -14.78 -0.76
C ILE A 188 -11.07 -14.68 0.32
N HIS A 189 -10.67 -14.96 1.55
CA HIS A 189 -11.51 -14.99 2.73
C HIS A 189 -10.92 -14.13 3.86
N ASP A 190 -11.68 -13.17 4.37
CA ASP A 190 -11.45 -12.67 5.72
C ASP A 190 -12.00 -13.72 6.72
N ARG A 191 -11.15 -14.18 7.63
CA ARG A 191 -11.48 -15.14 8.70
C ARG A 191 -11.34 -14.52 10.09
N GLY A 192 -10.97 -13.25 10.19
CA GLY A 192 -10.68 -12.55 11.44
C GLY A 192 -9.42 -13.04 12.16
N ARG A 193 -9.31 -12.66 13.44
CA ARG A 193 -8.42 -13.19 14.47
C ARG A 193 -9.28 -13.62 15.67
#